data_AF-A0A2E5IJN0-F1
#
_entry.id   AF-A0A2E5IJN0-F1
#
_cell.length_a   1.000
_cell.length_b   1.000
_cell.length_c   1.000
_cell.angle_alpha   90.00
_cell.angle_beta   90.00
_cell.angle_gamma   90.00
#
_symmetry.space_group_name_H-M   'P 1'
#
loop_
_entity.id
_entity.type
_entity.pdbx_description
1 polymer ?
#
loop_
_entity_poly.entity_id
_entity_poly.type
_entity_poly.pdbx_seq_one_letter_code
_entity_poly.pdbx_strand_id
1 'polypeptide(L)'
;RAEGLLPLPILAAITRELRTLLPLIERKEQGQGINAIMQTARIWFNKKQAVGSALGRLNTQDIWHFLEHARRVDQSIKGIISANSWDELSLLLLAISGQSTATMEQVEV
;
A
#
# COMPACT_ATOMS: atom_id res chain seq x y z
N ARG A 1 -12.79 -18.80 -11.25
CA ARG A 1 -11.37 -19.22 -11.40
C ARG A 1 -10.60 -17.99 -11.86
N ALA A 2 -9.64 -17.50 -11.08
CA ALA A 2 -8.77 -16.42 -11.53
C ALA A 2 -7.91 -16.95 -12.69
N GLU A 3 -8.07 -16.34 -13.86
CA GLU A 3 -7.41 -16.73 -15.11
C GLU A 3 -5.90 -16.45 -15.02
N GLY A 4 -5.12 -17.37 -14.44
CA GLY A 4 -3.66 -17.45 -14.63
C GLY A 4 -2.81 -16.27 -14.14
N LEU A 5 -3.41 -15.22 -13.55
CA LEU A 5 -2.66 -14.11 -12.98
C LEU A 5 -1.88 -14.59 -11.76
N LEU A 6 -0.57 -14.32 -11.74
CA LEU A 6 0.29 -14.61 -10.60
C LEU A 6 0.24 -13.43 -9.62
N PRO A 7 0.27 -13.65 -8.30
CA PRO A 7 0.30 -12.56 -7.31
C PRO A 7 1.53 -11.65 -7.44
N LEU A 8 2.63 -12.18 -7.97
CA LEU A 8 3.94 -11.50 -8.02
C LEU A 8 3.93 -10.19 -8.85
N PRO A 9 3.42 -10.16 -10.10
CA PRO A 9 3.23 -8.91 -10.85
C PRO A 9 2.43 -7.84 -10.09
N ILE A 10 1.40 -8.24 -9.34
CA ILE A 10 0.54 -7.32 -8.58
C ILE A 10 1.34 -6.75 -7.41
N LEU A 11 2.03 -7.61 -6.66
CA LEU A 11 2.91 -7.19 -5.56
C LEU A 11 4.02 -6.24 -6.06
N ALA A 12 4.62 -6.52 -7.22
CA ALA A 12 5.65 -5.68 -7.82
C ALA A 12 5.11 -4.29 -8.17
N ALA A 13 3.89 -4.19 -8.72
CA ALA A 13 3.24 -2.91 -9.00
C ALA A 13 2.96 -2.12 -7.71
N ILE A 14 2.42 -2.77 -6.67
CA ILE A 14 2.11 -2.13 -5.38
C ILE A 14 3.38 -1.60 -4.72
N THR A 15 4.41 -2.42 -4.58
CA THR A 15 5.65 -2.00 -3.91
C THR A 15 6.39 -0.90 -4.66
N ARG A 16 6.26 -0.82 -5.99
CA ARG A 16 6.77 0.32 -6.77
C ARG A 16 6.04 1.62 -6.44
N GLU A 17 4.71 1.58 -6.37
CA GLU A 17 3.90 2.77 -6.04
C GLU A 17 4.13 3.21 -4.58
N LEU A 18 4.25 2.27 -3.62
CA LEU A 18 4.61 2.58 -2.22
C LEU A 18 5.95 3.32 -2.12
N ARG A 19 7.00 2.82 -2.80
CA ARG A 19 8.32 3.47 -2.83
C ARG A 19 8.30 4.82 -3.54
N THR A 20 7.37 5.02 -4.49
CA THR A 20 7.17 6.30 -5.18
C THR A 20 6.48 7.31 -4.26
N LEU A 21 5.56 6.87 -3.40
CA LEU A 21 4.87 7.72 -2.43
C LEU A 21 5.76 8.14 -1.26
N LEU A 22 6.67 7.27 -0.80
CA LEU A 22 7.54 7.52 0.36
C LEU A 22 8.22 8.90 0.35
N PRO A 23 9.00 9.30 -0.68
CA PRO A 23 9.66 10.61 -0.67
C PRO A 23 8.69 11.79 -0.78
N LEU A 24 7.46 11.58 -1.27
CA LEU A 24 6.44 12.62 -1.30
C LEU A 24 5.83 12.83 0.09
N ILE A 25 5.66 11.75 0.85
CA ILE A 25 5.18 11.78 2.22
C ILE A 25 6.23 12.41 3.14
N GLU A 26 7.51 12.06 2.99
CA GLU A 26 8.61 12.67 3.75
C GLU A 26 8.65 14.20 3.57
N ARG A 27 8.48 14.69 2.34
CA ARG A 27 8.38 16.14 2.07
C ARG A 27 7.16 16.78 2.72
N LYS A 28 6.02 16.09 2.74
CA LYS A 28 4.81 16.55 3.43
C LYS A 28 5.07 16.70 4.92
N GLU A 29 5.71 15.70 5.53
CA GLU A 29 6.08 15.71 6.96
C GLU A 29 7.11 16.80 7.29
N GLN A 30 7.97 17.15 6.34
CA GLN A 30 8.85 18.32 6.43
C GLN A 30 8.12 19.67 6.26
N GLY A 31 6.80 19.67 6.12
CA GLY A 31 5.97 20.88 6.06
C GLY A 31 5.71 21.40 4.65
N GLN A 32 6.14 20.71 3.60
CA GLN A 32 5.83 21.12 2.23
C GLN A 32 4.34 20.85 1.91
N GLY A 33 3.66 21.84 1.31
CA GLY A 33 2.25 21.69 0.95
C GLY A 33 2.01 20.65 -0.15
N ILE A 34 0.93 19.88 -0.04
CA ILE A 34 0.57 18.78 -0.96
C ILE A 34 0.52 19.22 -2.43
N ASN A 35 -0.04 20.41 -2.71
CA ASN A 35 -0.09 20.95 -4.07
C ASN A 35 1.31 21.19 -4.67
N ALA A 36 2.24 21.73 -3.87
CA ALA A 36 3.61 21.95 -4.30
C ALA A 36 4.33 20.61 -4.55
N ILE A 37 4.16 19.65 -3.65
CA ILE A 37 4.71 18.29 -3.80
C ILE A 37 4.23 17.64 -5.11
N MET A 38 2.92 17.68 -5.39
CA MET A 38 2.36 17.09 -6.61
C MET A 38 2.86 17.78 -7.89
N GLN A 39 3.07 19.10 -7.86
CA GLN A 39 3.62 19.86 -8.98
C GLN A 39 5.10 19.48 -9.22
N THR A 40 5.93 19.48 -8.17
CA THR A 40 7.35 19.12 -8.27
C THR A 40 7.54 17.66 -8.71
N ALA A 41 6.68 16.74 -8.26
CA ALA A 41 6.72 15.34 -8.63
C ALA A 41 6.14 15.04 -10.03
N ARG A 42 5.65 16.06 -10.75
CA ARG A 42 5.06 15.93 -12.10
C ARG A 42 3.98 14.85 -12.17
N ILE A 43 3.12 14.79 -11.16
CA ILE A 43 2.03 13.79 -11.11
C ILE A 43 1.02 14.06 -12.23
N TRP A 44 0.81 13.05 -13.07
CA TRP A 44 -0.14 13.08 -14.18
C TRP A 44 -1.57 13.34 -13.70
N PHE A 45 -2.36 14.02 -14.53
CA PHE A 45 -3.70 14.48 -14.15
C PHE A 45 -4.60 13.35 -13.61
N ASN A 46 -4.58 12.18 -14.25
CA ASN A 46 -5.35 10.99 -13.84
C ASN A 46 -4.93 10.40 -12.49
N LYS A 47 -3.75 10.75 -11.95
CA LYS A 47 -3.26 10.26 -10.66
C LYS A 47 -3.37 11.29 -9.54
N LYS A 48 -3.65 12.57 -9.84
CA LYS A 48 -3.63 13.66 -8.85
C LYS A 48 -4.56 13.42 -7.67
N GLN A 49 -5.79 12.97 -7.92
CA GLN A 49 -6.76 12.71 -6.86
C GLN A 49 -6.31 11.56 -5.94
N ALA A 50 -5.87 10.44 -6.52
CA ALA A 50 -5.42 9.28 -5.76
C ALA A 50 -4.16 9.59 -4.93
N VAL A 51 -3.17 10.23 -5.54
CA VAL A 51 -1.93 10.64 -4.85
C VAL A 51 -2.22 11.69 -3.78
N GLY A 52 -3.05 12.70 -4.08
CA GLY A 52 -3.42 13.72 -3.11
C GLY A 52 -4.12 13.14 -1.89
N SER A 53 -5.06 12.20 -2.09
CA SER A 53 -5.72 11.47 -1.00
C SER A 53 -4.73 10.65 -0.17
N ALA A 54 -3.81 9.93 -0.81
CA ALA A 54 -2.76 9.17 -0.13
C ALA A 54 -1.85 10.09 0.72
N LEU A 55 -1.41 11.23 0.18
CA LEU A 55 -0.62 12.21 0.93
C LEU A 55 -1.39 12.81 2.11
N GLY A 56 -2.70 13.01 1.96
CA GLY A 56 -3.55 13.53 3.03
C GLY A 56 -3.67 12.58 4.22
N ARG A 57 -3.68 11.26 3.99
CA ARG A 57 -3.98 10.26 5.02
C ARG A 57 -2.77 9.48 5.55
N LEU A 58 -1.70 9.34 4.77
CA LEU A 58 -0.55 8.49 5.13
C LEU A 58 0.62 9.30 5.71
N ASN A 59 1.39 8.63 6.57
CA ASN A 59 2.68 9.06 7.11
C ASN A 59 3.80 8.08 6.67
N THR A 60 5.05 8.43 6.96
CA THR A 60 6.23 7.63 6.58
C THR A 60 6.20 6.23 7.19
N GLN A 61 5.76 6.11 8.44
CA GLN A 61 5.68 4.84 9.16
C GLN A 61 4.65 3.89 8.52
N ASP A 62 3.52 4.40 8.04
CA ASP A 62 2.52 3.59 7.33
C ASP A 62 3.11 2.91 6.09
N ILE A 63 3.91 3.64 5.31
CA ILE A 63 4.56 3.08 4.12
C ILE A 63 5.53 1.97 4.49
N TRP A 64 6.32 2.15 5.55
CA TRP A 64 7.22 1.10 6.04
C TRP A 64 6.46 -0.13 6.52
N HIS A 65 5.35 0.04 7.23
CA HIS A 65 4.49 -1.07 7.62
C HIS A 65 3.94 -1.83 6.41
N PHE A 66 3.50 -1.13 5.36
CA PHE A 66 3.02 -1.77 4.12
C PHE A 66 4.14 -2.49 3.36
N LEU A 67 5.36 -1.95 3.35
CA LEU A 67 6.51 -2.60 2.73
C LEU A 67 6.93 -3.87 3.50
N GLU A 68 6.83 -3.86 4.83
CA GLU A 68 7.08 -5.05 5.65
C GLU A 68 6.00 -6.12 5.42
N HIS A 69 4.72 -5.74 5.32
CA HIS A 69 3.68 -6.69 4.95
C HIS A 69 3.89 -7.21 3.52
N ALA A 70 4.31 -6.38 2.57
CA ALA A 70 4.67 -6.82 1.22
C ALA A 70 5.81 -7.86 1.22
N ARG A 71 6.77 -7.79 2.16
CA ARG A 71 7.78 -8.83 2.38
C ARG A 71 7.14 -10.18 2.74
N ARG A 72 6.12 -10.17 3.61
CA ARG A 72 5.37 -11.38 3.96
C ARG A 72 4.62 -11.97 2.76
N VAL A 73 4.01 -11.12 1.93
CA VAL A 73 3.38 -11.56 0.66
C VAL A 73 4.42 -12.23 -0.24
N ASP A 74 5.59 -11.63 -0.45
CA ASP A 74 6.68 -12.22 -1.25
C ASP A 74 7.13 -13.59 -0.70
N GLN A 75 7.27 -13.72 0.61
CA GLN A 75 7.60 -14.99 1.25
C GLN A 75 6.53 -16.06 1.00
N SER A 76 5.24 -15.70 1.04
CA SER A 76 4.14 -16.64 0.74
C SER A 76 4.14 -17.08 -0.73
N ILE A 77 4.42 -16.16 -1.66
CA ILE A 77 4.54 -16.47 -3.10
C ILE A 77 5.69 -17.45 -3.35
N LYS A 78 6.82 -17.25 -2.67
CA LYS A 78 8.00 -18.11 -2.78
C LYS A 78 7.88 -19.43 -2.02
N GLY A 79 6.79 -19.65 -1.28
CA GLY A 79 6.60 -20.84 -0.44
C GLY A 79 7.54 -20.89 0.77
N ILE A 80 8.14 -19.77 1.16
CA ILE A 80 9.00 -19.67 2.35
C ILE A 80 8.17 -19.77 3.63
N ILE A 81 6.96 -19.22 3.61
CA ILE A 81 5.98 -19.35 4.69
C ILE A 81 4.76 -20.12 4.20
N SER A 82 4.15 -20.90 5.10
CA SER A 82 2.90 -21.59 4.83
C SER A 82 1.72 -20.62 4.99
N ALA A 83 1.47 -19.82 3.95
CA ALA A 83 0.36 -18.88 3.87
C ALA A 83 -0.17 -18.82 2.43
N ASN A 84 -1.46 -18.51 2.27
CA ASN A 84 -2.05 -18.30 0.95
C ASN A 84 -1.67 -16.90 0.45
N SER A 85 -0.96 -16.83 -0.68
CA SER A 85 -0.46 -15.57 -1.23
C SER A 85 -1.54 -14.60 -1.68
N TRP A 86 -2.73 -15.08 -2.06
CA TRP A 86 -3.85 -14.22 -2.39
C TRP A 86 -4.50 -13.61 -1.15
N ASP A 87 -4.60 -14.38 -0.07
CA ASP A 87 -5.12 -13.87 1.20
C ASP A 87 -4.17 -12.81 1.78
N GLU A 88 -2.86 -13.08 1.75
CA GLU A 88 -1.84 -12.11 2.18
C GLU A 88 -1.86 -10.82 1.36
N LEU A 89 -1.97 -10.93 0.05
CA LEU A 89 -2.10 -9.78 -0.85
C LEU A 89 -3.38 -9.00 -0.57
N SER A 90 -4.49 -9.69 -0.28
CA SER A 90 -5.77 -9.06 0.07
C SER A 90 -5.68 -8.29 1.39
N LEU A 91 -5.03 -8.86 2.40
CA LEU A 91 -4.79 -8.19 3.68
C LEU A 91 -3.92 -6.94 3.50
N LEU A 92 -2.88 -7.00 2.65
CA LEU A 92 -2.06 -5.83 2.32
C LEU A 92 -2.89 -4.73 1.66
N LEU A 93 -3.73 -5.09 0.68
CA LEU A 93 -4.60 -4.13 -0.01
C LEU A 93 -5.63 -3.49 0.93
N LEU A 94 -6.18 -4.28 1.86
CA LEU A 94 -7.08 -3.78 2.90
C LEU A 94 -6.35 -2.78 3.83
N ALA A 95 -5.14 -3.12 4.28
CA ALA A 95 -4.32 -2.22 5.10
C ALA A 95 -4.02 -0.89 4.37
N ILE A 96 -3.72 -0.95 3.06
CA ILE A 96 -3.47 0.24 2.24
C ILE A 96 -4.73 1.08 2.01
N SER A 97 -5.92 0.49 2.01
CA SER A 97 -7.18 1.17 1.68
C SER A 97 -7.51 2.33 2.63
N GLY A 98 -6.93 2.35 3.83
CA GLY A 98 -7.08 3.44 4.79
C GLY A 98 -8.46 3.53 5.41
N GLN A 99 -9.24 2.45 5.36
CA GLN A 99 -10.52 2.32 6.03
C GLN A 99 -10.42 1.36 7.20
N SER A 100 -11.14 1.67 8.29
CA SER A 100 -11.31 0.71 9.38
C SER A 100 -12.08 -0.49 8.83
N THR A 101 -11.40 -1.62 8.71
CA THR A 101 -12.07 -2.89 8.41
C THR A 101 -12.80 -3.36 9.65
N ALA A 102 -13.93 -4.06 9.47
CA ALA A 102 -14.70 -4.61 10.58
C ALA A 102 -13.76 -5.35 11.54
N THR A 103 -13.74 -4.91 12.80
CA THR A 103 -12.99 -5.61 13.85
C THR A 103 -13.83 -6.81 14.25
N MET A 104 -13.25 -8.02 14.30
CA MET A 104 -13.95 -9.16 14.87
C MET A 104 -14.12 -8.91 16.36
N GLU A 105 -15.32 -8.52 16.79
CA GLU A 105 -15.72 -8.72 18.19
C GLU A 105 -15.75 -10.24 18.42
N GLN A 106 -14.94 -10.71 19.37
CA GLN A 106 -15.02 -12.10 19.79
C GLN A 106 -16.41 -12.31 20.39
N VAL A 107 -17.29 -12.95 19.64
CA VAL A 107 -18.55 -13.47 20.18
C VAL A 107 -18.15 -14.68 21.02
N GLU A 108 -18.00 -14.49 22.33
CA GLU A 108 -17.98 -15.59 23.28
C GLU A 108 -19.33 -16.32 23.17
N VAL A 109 -19.28 -17.61 22.81
CA VAL A 109 -20.44 -18.53 22.79
C VAL A 109 -20.37 -19.41 24.03
#